data_AF-A0A4R4L1K4-F1
#
_entry.id   AF-A0A4R4L1K4-F1
#
_cell.length_a   1.000
_cell.length_b   1.000
_cell.length_c   1.000
_cell.angle_alpha   90.00
_cell.angle_beta   90.00
_cell.angle_gamma   90.00
#
_symmetry.space_group_name_H-M   'P 1'
#
loop_
_entity.id
_entity.type
_entity.pdbx_description
1 polymer ?
#
loop_
_entity_poly.entity_id
_entity_poly.type
_entity_poly.pdbx_seq_one_letter_code
_entity_poly.pdbx_strand_id
1 'polypeptide(L)'
;MEVNPLESTKLANRAFGEENRARLLADYFSEVGDVGPETAWMHVYKLLLSIDRTIGLAHCYESDKCQPGRPWYARSLAFHDWVSGALGVAPSELGTEIDWLFKRASADLASYALRAGHSEKVRQQRRPYQGRAFPEPGDDPELMSIVLDGLRPWLNSMPPATAQRVLAERIMAYLTHENKRKNLIGEGFEDTLAAILRRVPGISDAYTIHTRAMLHNLPGFHRGPVNEKPRQVDLALVRKSDQQRTLITAKWSVRADREEQFMSDFRDYARVNFGGEAFRYVLVTNEFDAARLVRACDRRAENSLLLTDVVHVNPNGPKVAYADVSPASKNKCVDMRRHIESRRLSSLDDWLQRLVSDH
;
A
#
# COMPACT_ATOMS: atom_id res chain seq x y z
N MET A 1 -3.58 -28.29 -16.09
CA MET A 1 -3.95 -27.56 -17.33
C MET A 1 -3.86 -26.09 -16.96
N GLU A 2 -2.80 -25.42 -17.40
CA GLU A 2 -2.52 -24.03 -17.02
C GLU A 2 -3.70 -23.14 -17.42
N VAL A 3 -4.25 -22.40 -16.45
CA VAL A 3 -5.17 -21.30 -16.73
C VAL A 3 -4.49 -20.40 -17.75
N ASN A 4 -5.13 -20.15 -18.90
CA ASN A 4 -4.56 -19.29 -19.95
C ASN A 4 -4.08 -17.98 -19.30
N PRO A 5 -2.76 -17.73 -19.24
CA PRO A 5 -2.21 -16.63 -18.45
C PRO A 5 -2.81 -15.28 -18.86
N LEU A 6 -3.15 -15.11 -20.14
CA LEU A 6 -3.70 -13.89 -20.71
C LEU A 6 -5.11 -13.55 -20.20
N GLU A 7 -5.94 -14.54 -19.84
CA GLU A 7 -7.28 -14.30 -19.29
C GLU A 7 -7.24 -14.02 -17.80
N SER A 8 -6.39 -14.73 -17.05
CA SER A 8 -6.13 -14.47 -15.63
C SER A 8 -5.60 -13.04 -15.41
N THR A 9 -4.66 -12.59 -16.26
CA THR A 9 -4.14 -11.22 -16.21
C THR A 9 -5.22 -10.17 -16.52
N LYS A 10 -6.13 -10.41 -17.47
CA LYS A 10 -7.22 -9.47 -17.78
C LYS A 10 -8.23 -9.35 -16.64
N LEU A 11 -8.60 -10.45 -16.00
CA LEU A 11 -9.50 -10.45 -14.84
C LEU A 11 -8.84 -9.78 -13.63
N ALA A 12 -7.56 -10.06 -13.37
CA ALA A 12 -6.80 -9.41 -12.33
C ALA A 12 -6.69 -7.89 -12.57
N ASN A 13 -6.41 -7.45 -13.80
CA ASN A 13 -6.37 -6.03 -14.16
C ASN A 13 -7.72 -5.35 -13.99
N ARG A 14 -8.84 -6.04 -14.20
CA ARG A 14 -10.18 -5.48 -13.92
C ARG A 14 -10.45 -5.35 -12.44
N ALA A 15 -10.10 -6.36 -11.64
CA ALA A 15 -10.39 -6.36 -10.20
C ALA A 15 -9.45 -5.46 -9.39
N PHE A 16 -8.17 -5.42 -9.75
CA PHE A 16 -7.14 -4.67 -9.03
C PHE A 16 -6.69 -3.39 -9.76
N GLY A 17 -7.22 -3.12 -10.94
CA GLY A 17 -6.85 -1.95 -11.74
C GLY A 17 -7.45 -0.64 -11.25
N GLU A 18 -6.95 0.44 -11.83
CA GLU A 18 -7.27 1.83 -11.47
C GLU A 18 -8.77 2.13 -11.38
N GLU A 19 -9.55 1.74 -12.39
CA GLU A 19 -10.99 2.00 -12.40
C GLU A 19 -11.71 1.37 -11.20
N ASN A 20 -11.39 0.12 -10.88
CA ASN A 20 -12.02 -0.56 -9.75
C ASN A 20 -11.52 0.00 -8.41
N ARG A 21 -10.23 0.35 -8.29
CA ARG A 21 -9.71 1.01 -7.08
C ARG A 21 -10.38 2.36 -6.85
N ALA A 22 -10.56 3.17 -7.91
CA ALA A 22 -11.24 4.45 -7.82
C ALA A 22 -12.69 4.28 -7.33
N ARG A 23 -13.42 3.30 -7.87
CA ARG A 23 -14.78 2.96 -7.39
C ARG A 23 -14.75 2.54 -5.92
N LEU A 24 -13.89 1.60 -5.55
CA LEU A 24 -13.78 1.09 -4.18
C LEU A 24 -13.42 2.20 -3.17
N LEU A 25 -12.53 3.12 -3.53
CA LEU A 25 -12.20 4.28 -2.70
C LEU A 25 -13.39 5.23 -2.58
N ALA A 26 -14.15 5.46 -3.66
CA ALA A 26 -15.37 6.26 -3.59
C ALA A 26 -16.41 5.63 -2.66
N ASP A 27 -16.62 4.30 -2.76
CA ASP A 27 -17.53 3.54 -1.90
C ASP A 27 -17.11 3.67 -0.43
N TYR A 28 -15.84 3.38 -0.11
CA TYR A 28 -15.30 3.50 1.26
C TYR A 28 -15.49 4.91 1.84
N PHE A 29 -15.12 5.95 1.08
CA PHE A 29 -15.21 7.32 1.57
C PHE A 29 -16.66 7.84 1.65
N SER A 30 -17.60 7.23 0.93
CA SER A 30 -19.02 7.55 1.09
C SER A 30 -19.60 7.02 2.41
N GLU A 31 -19.05 5.93 2.94
CA GLU A 31 -19.49 5.30 4.19
C GLU A 31 -18.92 5.98 5.44
N VAL A 32 -17.65 6.42 5.40
CA VAL A 32 -16.95 6.98 6.58
C VAL A 32 -17.25 8.46 6.86
N GLY A 33 -17.79 9.20 5.88
CA GLY A 33 -18.11 10.62 6.03
C GLY A 33 -16.91 11.56 5.83
N ASP A 34 -16.86 12.64 6.61
CA ASP A 34 -15.87 13.72 6.46
C ASP A 34 -14.44 13.24 6.76
N VAL A 35 -13.50 13.66 5.91
CA VAL A 35 -12.08 13.30 6.02
C VAL A 35 -11.28 14.55 6.39
N GLY A 36 -10.72 14.56 7.59
CA GLY A 36 -9.85 15.61 8.09
C GLY A 36 -8.37 15.21 8.10
N PRO A 37 -7.43 16.18 8.21
CA PRO A 37 -6.02 15.90 8.41
C PRO A 37 -5.76 14.92 9.57
N GLU A 38 -6.45 15.09 10.70
CA GLU A 38 -6.27 14.33 11.94
C GLU A 38 -6.64 12.83 11.82
N THR A 39 -7.57 12.48 10.94
CA THR A 39 -8.00 11.08 10.71
C THR A 39 -7.36 10.45 9.48
N ALA A 40 -6.66 11.23 8.64
CA ALA A 40 -6.11 10.78 7.36
C ALA A 40 -5.29 9.48 7.45
N TRP A 41 -4.39 9.39 8.45
CA TRP A 41 -3.54 8.21 8.64
C TRP A 41 -4.35 6.95 8.97
N MET A 42 -5.47 7.09 9.68
CA MET A 42 -6.34 5.96 10.05
C MET A 42 -6.94 5.36 8.79
N HIS A 43 -7.39 6.19 7.85
CA HIS A 43 -7.96 5.72 6.60
C HIS A 43 -6.91 4.99 5.75
N VAL A 44 -5.66 5.46 5.72
CA VAL A 44 -4.56 4.74 5.04
C VAL A 44 -4.39 3.34 5.62
N TYR A 45 -4.38 3.20 6.95
CA TYR A 45 -4.25 1.88 7.59
C TYR A 45 -5.47 0.99 7.37
N LYS A 46 -6.70 1.50 7.55
CA LYS A 46 -7.92 0.73 7.29
C LYS A 46 -7.98 0.20 5.84
N LEU A 47 -7.54 1.01 4.87
CA LEU A 47 -7.56 0.63 3.46
C LEU A 47 -6.45 -0.36 3.08
N LEU A 48 -5.24 -0.19 3.60
CA LEU A 48 -4.02 -0.81 3.02
C LEU A 48 -3.17 -1.62 4.00
N LEU A 49 -3.26 -1.38 5.32
CA LEU A 49 -2.51 -2.18 6.28
C LEU A 49 -3.06 -3.60 6.26
N SER A 50 -2.18 -4.59 6.27
CA SER A 50 -2.58 -6.00 6.23
C SER A 50 -2.13 -6.76 7.47
N ILE A 51 -2.79 -7.88 7.75
CA ILE A 51 -2.27 -8.88 8.68
C ILE A 51 -1.25 -9.76 7.95
N ASP A 52 -0.07 -9.91 8.53
CA ASP A 52 0.83 -10.99 8.19
C ASP A 52 0.21 -12.30 8.68
N ARG A 53 -0.27 -13.09 7.72
CA ARG A 53 -1.02 -14.32 8.00
C ARG A 53 -0.16 -15.41 8.65
N THR A 54 1.17 -15.33 8.53
CA THR A 54 2.07 -16.34 9.12
C THR A 54 2.18 -16.20 10.64
N ILE A 55 2.06 -14.97 11.14
CA ILE A 55 2.19 -14.66 12.58
C ILE A 55 0.90 -14.10 13.19
N GLY A 56 -0.11 -13.79 12.37
CA GLY A 56 -1.39 -13.23 12.81
C GLY A 56 -1.32 -11.77 13.28
N LEU A 57 -0.24 -11.05 12.98
CA LEU A 57 -0.01 -9.68 13.45
C LEU A 57 -0.07 -8.66 12.32
N ALA A 58 -0.18 -7.38 12.66
CA ALA A 58 -0.16 -6.31 11.67
C ALA A 58 1.20 -6.29 10.96
N HIS A 59 1.20 -6.27 9.63
CA HIS A 59 2.40 -6.35 8.82
C HIS A 59 3.13 -5.00 8.83
N CYS A 60 4.22 -4.92 9.59
CA CYS A 60 5.08 -3.73 9.67
C CYS A 60 6.45 -3.89 9.01
N TYR A 61 6.94 -5.11 8.81
CA TYR A 61 8.28 -5.36 8.26
C TYR A 61 8.35 -6.69 7.51
N GLU A 62 9.49 -6.98 6.89
CA GLU A 62 9.73 -8.22 6.13
C GLU A 62 9.31 -9.46 6.94
N SER A 63 8.32 -10.21 6.44
CA SER A 63 7.60 -11.29 7.15
C SER A 63 8.49 -12.36 7.74
N ASP A 64 9.60 -12.71 7.09
CA ASP A 64 10.57 -13.70 7.56
C ASP A 64 11.29 -13.25 8.84
N LYS A 65 11.52 -11.95 8.98
CA LYS A 65 12.17 -11.36 10.16
C LYS A 65 11.20 -11.20 11.32
N CYS A 66 9.89 -11.20 11.05
CA CYS A 66 8.85 -11.02 12.05
C CYS A 66 8.41 -12.34 12.69
N GLN A 67 8.95 -13.50 12.30
CA GLN A 67 8.59 -14.80 12.90
C GLN A 67 8.94 -14.89 14.40
N PRO A 68 8.19 -15.65 15.20
CA PRO A 68 8.52 -15.90 16.61
C PRO A 68 9.99 -16.31 16.82
N GLY A 69 10.63 -15.75 17.85
CA GLY A 69 12.05 -15.95 18.13
C GLY A 69 13.01 -15.09 17.29
N ARG A 70 12.50 -14.30 16.32
CA ARG A 70 13.31 -13.33 15.56
C ARG A 70 13.23 -11.92 16.19
N PRO A 71 14.23 -11.05 15.94
CA PRO A 71 14.29 -9.72 16.56
C PRO A 71 13.10 -8.78 16.26
N TRP A 72 12.36 -9.00 15.18
CA TRP A 72 11.23 -8.14 14.81
C TRP A 72 9.87 -8.63 15.34
N TYR A 73 9.79 -9.82 15.93
CA TYR A 73 8.51 -10.33 16.43
C TYR A 73 7.94 -9.49 17.57
N ALA A 74 8.76 -9.18 18.58
CA ALA A 74 8.35 -8.30 19.69
C ALA A 74 7.92 -6.91 19.21
N ARG A 75 8.57 -6.40 18.15
CA ARG A 75 8.23 -5.12 17.54
C ARG A 75 6.90 -5.15 16.80
N SER A 76 6.62 -6.27 16.14
CA SER A 76 5.35 -6.53 15.46
C SER A 76 4.21 -6.63 16.46
N LEU A 77 4.44 -7.23 17.63
CA LEU A 77 3.48 -7.27 18.75
C LEU A 77 3.20 -5.85 19.26
N ALA A 78 4.24 -5.08 19.58
CA ALA A 78 4.08 -3.70 20.07
C ALA A 78 3.35 -2.80 19.06
N PHE A 79 3.66 -2.94 17.77
CA PHE A 79 2.94 -2.22 16.72
C PHE A 79 1.49 -2.67 16.60
N HIS A 80 1.23 -3.97 16.61
CA HIS A 80 -0.12 -4.53 16.50
C HIS A 80 -1.01 -4.09 17.67
N ASP A 81 -0.49 -4.10 18.90
CA ASP A 81 -1.19 -3.60 20.09
C ASP A 81 -1.53 -2.11 19.94
N TRP A 82 -0.52 -1.29 19.62
CA TRP A 82 -0.70 0.15 19.44
C TRP A 82 -1.72 0.48 18.35
N VAL A 83 -1.63 -0.14 17.17
CA VAL A 83 -2.54 0.20 16.05
C VAL A 83 -3.97 -0.24 16.35
N SER A 84 -4.15 -1.35 17.08
CA SER A 84 -5.47 -1.80 17.53
C SER A 84 -6.09 -0.79 18.49
N GLY A 85 -5.32 -0.37 19.52
CA GLY A 85 -5.77 0.66 20.44
C GLY A 85 -6.05 2.01 19.77
N ALA A 86 -5.19 2.43 18.83
CA ALA A 86 -5.34 3.69 18.12
C ALA A 86 -6.53 3.70 17.13
N LEU A 87 -6.95 2.53 16.64
CA LEU A 87 -8.16 2.38 15.83
C LEU A 87 -9.41 2.07 16.68
N GLY A 88 -9.26 1.87 18.00
CA GLY A 88 -10.36 1.56 18.91
C GLY A 88 -10.93 0.15 18.75
N VAL A 89 -10.11 -0.82 18.33
CA VAL A 89 -10.53 -2.19 18.00
C VAL A 89 -9.76 -3.19 18.85
N ALA A 90 -10.37 -4.34 19.16
CA ALA A 90 -9.64 -5.39 19.86
C ALA A 90 -8.50 -5.94 18.98
N PRO A 91 -7.33 -6.30 19.54
CA PRO A 91 -6.23 -6.86 18.75
C PRO A 91 -6.63 -8.07 17.88
N SER A 92 -7.47 -8.96 18.41
CA SER A 92 -8.01 -10.11 17.67
C SER A 92 -8.92 -9.73 16.50
N GLU A 93 -9.50 -8.53 16.53
CA GLU A 93 -10.45 -8.02 15.53
C GLU A 93 -9.78 -7.09 14.52
N LEU A 94 -8.55 -6.61 14.76
CA LEU A 94 -7.85 -5.69 13.86
C LEU A 94 -7.87 -6.20 12.41
N GLY A 95 -7.70 -7.51 12.21
CA GLY A 95 -7.72 -8.13 10.90
C GLY A 95 -9.04 -7.98 10.12
N THR A 96 -10.18 -7.69 10.76
CA THR A 96 -11.45 -7.39 10.09
C THR A 96 -11.53 -5.94 9.61
N GLU A 97 -10.89 -5.03 10.35
CA GLU A 97 -10.99 -3.57 10.19
C GLU A 97 -9.96 -2.97 9.20
N ILE A 98 -8.92 -3.73 8.86
CA ILE A 98 -7.87 -3.31 7.93
C ILE A 98 -7.93 -4.10 6.60
N ASP A 99 -7.03 -3.80 5.66
CA ASP A 99 -6.90 -4.47 4.36
C ASP A 99 -8.18 -4.36 3.51
N TRP A 100 -9.00 -3.31 3.77
CA TRP A 100 -10.33 -3.17 3.18
C TRP A 100 -10.29 -3.17 1.65
N LEU A 101 -9.34 -2.44 1.05
CA LEU A 101 -9.23 -2.33 -0.40
C LEU A 101 -8.91 -3.69 -1.04
N PHE A 102 -8.01 -4.46 -0.42
CA PHE A 102 -7.64 -5.79 -0.92
C PHE A 102 -8.79 -6.77 -0.78
N LYS A 103 -9.49 -6.78 0.35
CA LYS A 103 -10.64 -7.67 0.59
C LYS A 103 -11.75 -7.44 -0.44
N ARG A 104 -12.08 -6.17 -0.71
CA ARG A 104 -13.11 -5.83 -1.70
C ARG A 104 -12.68 -6.13 -3.13
N ALA A 105 -11.45 -5.77 -3.52
CA ALA A 105 -10.92 -6.12 -4.83
C ALA A 105 -10.83 -7.64 -5.05
N SER A 106 -10.54 -8.41 -4.00
CA SER A 106 -10.54 -9.88 -4.06
C SER A 106 -11.96 -10.45 -4.22
N ALA A 107 -12.94 -9.88 -3.54
CA ALA A 107 -14.35 -10.25 -3.70
C ALA A 107 -14.86 -9.94 -5.12
N ASP A 108 -14.44 -8.81 -5.70
CA ASP A 108 -14.73 -8.46 -7.08
C ASP A 108 -14.06 -9.43 -8.05
N LEU A 109 -12.78 -9.80 -7.82
CA LEU A 109 -12.08 -10.80 -8.63
C LEU A 109 -12.84 -12.13 -8.63
N ALA A 110 -13.26 -12.62 -7.45
CA ALA A 110 -14.04 -13.84 -7.34
C ALA A 110 -15.35 -13.74 -8.13
N SER A 111 -16.05 -12.62 -8.01
CA SER A 111 -17.29 -12.34 -8.76
C SER A 111 -17.06 -12.30 -10.28
N TYR A 112 -15.97 -11.67 -10.73
CA TYR A 112 -15.59 -11.63 -12.15
C TYR A 112 -15.18 -13.00 -12.68
N ALA A 113 -14.44 -13.78 -11.90
CA ALA A 113 -14.03 -15.14 -12.26
C ALA A 113 -15.26 -16.07 -12.42
N LEU A 114 -16.22 -16.02 -11.49
CA LEU A 114 -17.49 -16.75 -11.59
C LEU A 114 -18.27 -16.36 -12.85
N ARG A 115 -18.41 -15.07 -13.14
CA ARG A 115 -19.11 -14.58 -14.34
C ARG A 115 -18.41 -14.97 -15.65
N ALA A 116 -17.08 -14.93 -15.68
CA ALA A 116 -16.29 -15.29 -16.84
C ALA A 116 -16.37 -16.80 -17.13
N GLY A 117 -16.28 -17.63 -16.10
CA GLY A 117 -16.40 -19.09 -16.19
C GLY A 117 -17.74 -19.57 -16.76
N HIS A 118 -18.81 -18.81 -16.56
CA HIS A 118 -20.16 -19.11 -17.09
C HIS A 118 -20.55 -18.36 -18.37
N SER A 119 -19.61 -17.64 -19.00
CA SER A 119 -19.91 -16.86 -20.21
C SER A 119 -20.31 -17.75 -21.39
N GLU A 120 -21.23 -17.25 -22.24
CA GLU A 120 -21.70 -17.99 -23.43
C GLU A 120 -20.54 -18.34 -24.38
N LYS A 121 -19.51 -17.50 -24.41
CA LYS A 121 -18.28 -17.75 -25.18
C LYS A 121 -17.51 -18.97 -24.65
N VAL A 122 -17.38 -19.13 -23.33
CA VAL A 122 -16.76 -20.31 -22.71
C VAL A 122 -17.60 -21.57 -22.98
N ARG A 123 -18.93 -21.47 -22.91
CA ARG A 123 -19.82 -22.60 -23.27
C ARG A 123 -19.66 -23.02 -24.73
N GLN A 124 -19.61 -22.06 -25.66
CA GLN A 124 -19.39 -22.33 -27.08
C GLN A 124 -18.03 -22.96 -27.35
N GLN A 125 -16.97 -22.48 -26.69
CA GLN A 125 -15.62 -23.05 -26.81
C GLN A 125 -15.48 -24.45 -26.18
N ARG A 126 -16.24 -24.74 -25.11
CA ARG A 126 -16.23 -26.06 -24.45
C ARG A 126 -17.13 -27.10 -25.14
N ARG A 127 -18.08 -26.67 -25.98
CA ARG A 127 -19.04 -27.53 -26.69
C ARG A 127 -18.40 -28.72 -27.42
N PRO A 128 -17.25 -28.59 -28.12
CA PRO A 128 -16.58 -29.72 -28.78
C PRO A 128 -15.96 -30.76 -27.82
N TYR A 129 -15.83 -30.43 -26.53
CA TYR A 129 -15.15 -31.25 -25.52
C TYR A 129 -16.11 -31.83 -24.47
N GLN A 130 -17.43 -31.68 -24.66
CA GLN A 130 -18.43 -32.27 -23.78
C GLN A 130 -18.26 -33.79 -23.65
N GLY A 131 -18.41 -34.33 -22.44
CA GLY A 131 -18.27 -35.76 -22.14
C GLY A 131 -16.84 -36.29 -22.03
N ARG A 132 -15.82 -35.42 -22.14
CA ARG A 132 -14.40 -35.81 -22.05
C ARG A 132 -13.75 -35.54 -20.69
N ALA A 133 -14.56 -35.27 -19.65
CA ALA A 133 -14.11 -35.00 -18.29
C ALA A 133 -13.06 -33.88 -18.17
N PHE A 134 -13.15 -32.84 -19.01
CA PHE A 134 -12.31 -31.65 -18.87
C PHE A 134 -12.70 -30.88 -17.60
N PRO A 135 -11.73 -30.41 -16.78
CA PRO A 135 -12.01 -29.60 -15.60
C PRO A 135 -12.89 -28.39 -15.94
N GLU A 136 -13.83 -28.04 -15.06
CA GLU A 136 -14.62 -26.83 -15.19
C GLU A 136 -13.78 -25.58 -14.87
N PRO A 137 -14.06 -24.42 -15.49
CA PRO A 137 -13.39 -23.18 -15.11
C PRO A 137 -13.63 -22.88 -13.62
N GLY A 138 -12.56 -22.83 -12.83
CA GLY A 138 -12.62 -22.70 -11.36
C GLY A 138 -12.46 -24.02 -10.60
N ASP A 139 -12.38 -25.16 -11.28
CA ASP A 139 -11.92 -26.42 -10.68
C ASP A 139 -10.43 -26.29 -10.35
N ASP A 140 -10.15 -26.22 -9.05
CA ASP A 140 -8.83 -26.26 -8.49
C ASP A 140 -8.72 -27.49 -7.57
N PRO A 141 -8.24 -28.63 -8.10
CA PRO A 141 -8.15 -29.87 -7.34
C PRO A 141 -7.25 -29.75 -6.11
N GLU A 142 -6.28 -28.84 -6.12
CA GLU A 142 -5.32 -28.66 -5.05
C GLU A 142 -5.93 -27.82 -3.91
N LEU A 143 -6.61 -26.72 -4.24
CA LEU A 143 -7.43 -25.97 -3.27
C LEU A 143 -8.54 -26.86 -2.71
N MET A 144 -9.19 -27.65 -3.55
CA MET A 144 -10.22 -28.60 -3.12
C MET A 144 -9.63 -29.67 -2.19
N SER A 145 -8.43 -30.18 -2.45
CA SER A 145 -7.72 -31.09 -1.54
C SER A 145 -7.46 -30.41 -0.20
N ILE A 146 -6.98 -29.16 -0.19
CA ILE A 146 -6.74 -28.41 1.05
C ILE A 146 -8.03 -28.30 1.88
N VAL A 147 -9.15 -27.94 1.24
CA VAL A 147 -10.48 -27.82 1.90
C VAL A 147 -10.96 -29.17 2.41
N LEU A 148 -10.95 -30.20 1.55
CA LEU A 148 -11.43 -31.53 1.88
C LEU A 148 -10.58 -32.18 2.98
N ASP A 149 -9.25 -32.08 2.90
CA ASP A 149 -8.36 -32.65 3.91
C ASP A 149 -8.52 -31.95 5.27
N GLY A 150 -8.75 -30.63 5.27
CA GLY A 150 -8.96 -29.85 6.50
C GLY A 150 -10.31 -30.13 7.16
N LEU A 151 -11.36 -30.36 6.37
CA LEU A 151 -12.72 -30.61 6.87
C LEU A 151 -13.06 -32.09 7.06
N ARG A 152 -12.31 -33.02 6.44
CA ARG A 152 -12.56 -34.46 6.48
C ARG A 152 -12.73 -35.04 7.89
N PRO A 153 -11.96 -34.62 8.93
CA PRO A 153 -12.16 -35.12 10.29
C PRO A 153 -13.47 -34.64 10.94
N TRP A 154 -14.13 -33.63 10.35
CA TRP A 154 -15.23 -32.87 10.94
C TRP A 154 -16.48 -32.86 10.05
N LEU A 155 -16.67 -33.88 9.19
CA LEU A 155 -17.83 -33.89 8.29
C LEU A 155 -19.18 -33.97 9.01
N ASN A 156 -19.21 -34.52 10.24
CA ASN A 156 -20.42 -34.72 11.04
C ASN A 156 -20.51 -33.78 12.25
N SER A 157 -19.59 -32.84 12.41
CA SER A 157 -19.52 -31.95 13.57
C SER A 157 -18.84 -30.64 13.22
N MET A 158 -19.11 -29.58 13.99
CA MET A 158 -18.43 -28.32 13.75
C MET A 158 -16.94 -28.45 14.09
N PRO A 159 -16.01 -28.11 13.17
CA PRO A 159 -14.58 -28.15 13.48
C PRO A 159 -14.27 -27.18 14.64
N PRO A 160 -13.37 -27.56 15.58
CA PRO A 160 -12.95 -26.66 16.64
C PRO A 160 -12.23 -25.43 16.05
N ALA A 161 -12.26 -24.30 16.76
CA ALA A 161 -11.70 -23.03 16.29
C ALA A 161 -10.23 -23.15 15.83
N THR A 162 -9.44 -24.01 16.47
CA THR A 162 -8.05 -24.30 16.09
C THR A 162 -7.95 -24.98 14.72
N ALA A 163 -8.82 -25.94 14.40
CA ALA A 163 -8.85 -26.61 13.10
C ALA A 163 -9.34 -25.67 11.99
N GLN A 164 -10.33 -24.82 12.28
CA GLN A 164 -10.77 -23.76 11.36
C GLN A 164 -9.64 -22.79 11.03
N ARG A 165 -8.86 -22.38 12.05
CA ARG A 165 -7.69 -21.51 11.87
C ARG A 165 -6.62 -22.16 10.98
N VAL A 166 -6.28 -23.43 11.23
CA VAL A 166 -5.29 -24.16 10.42
C VAL A 166 -5.74 -24.32 8.97
N LEU A 167 -7.02 -24.61 8.73
CA LEU A 167 -7.56 -24.69 7.37
C LEU A 167 -7.50 -23.32 6.66
N ALA A 168 -7.90 -22.26 7.35
CA ALA A 168 -7.78 -20.90 6.83
C ALA A 168 -6.33 -20.54 6.52
N GLU A 169 -5.36 -20.87 7.39
CA GLU A 169 -3.94 -20.65 7.15
C GLU A 169 -3.44 -21.38 5.89
N ARG A 170 -3.84 -22.64 5.66
CA ARG A 170 -3.47 -23.42 4.46
C ARG A 170 -4.08 -22.86 3.17
N ILE A 171 -5.37 -22.56 3.18
CA ILE A 171 -6.06 -21.93 2.04
C ILE A 171 -5.38 -20.60 1.72
N MET A 172 -5.07 -19.81 2.74
CA MET A 172 -4.43 -18.53 2.54
C MET A 172 -3.00 -18.67 2.05
N ALA A 173 -2.19 -19.60 2.56
CA ALA A 173 -0.84 -19.87 2.06
C ALA A 173 -0.87 -20.23 0.55
N TYR A 174 -1.84 -21.06 0.15
CA TYR A 174 -2.10 -21.40 -1.25
C TYR A 174 -2.44 -20.16 -2.10
N LEU A 175 -3.36 -19.31 -1.63
CA LEU A 175 -3.80 -18.11 -2.34
C LEU A 175 -2.75 -16.97 -2.33
N THR A 176 -1.82 -16.95 -1.36
CA THR A 176 -0.84 -15.85 -1.20
C THR A 176 0.35 -15.99 -2.17
N HIS A 177 0.43 -17.09 -2.92
CA HIS A 177 1.50 -17.33 -3.90
C HIS A 177 1.42 -16.47 -5.17
N GLU A 178 0.35 -15.69 -5.39
CA GLU A 178 0.28 -14.79 -6.54
C GLU A 178 0.59 -13.32 -6.18
N ASN A 179 1.53 -12.74 -6.92
CA ASN A 179 2.09 -11.37 -6.83
C ASN A 179 1.09 -10.19 -6.83
N LYS A 180 -0.22 -10.42 -6.71
CA LYS A 180 -1.33 -9.45 -6.86
C LYS A 180 -1.40 -8.43 -5.72
N ARG A 181 -1.06 -8.81 -4.48
CA ARG A 181 -1.03 -7.89 -3.31
C ARG A 181 0.01 -6.78 -3.48
N LYS A 182 1.16 -7.07 -4.12
CA LYS A 182 2.25 -6.10 -4.31
C LYS A 182 1.83 -4.95 -5.24
N ASN A 183 1.04 -5.23 -6.27
CA ASN A 183 0.54 -4.22 -7.20
C ASN A 183 -0.51 -3.31 -6.54
N LEU A 184 -1.39 -3.89 -5.70
CA LEU A 184 -2.38 -3.11 -4.96
C LEU A 184 -1.73 -2.20 -3.91
N ILE A 185 -0.70 -2.66 -3.20
CA ILE A 185 0.00 -1.82 -2.21
C ILE A 185 0.75 -0.66 -2.87
N GLY A 186 1.30 -0.84 -4.08
CA GLY A 186 1.97 0.23 -4.81
C GLY A 186 0.97 1.31 -5.26
N GLU A 187 0.22 1.03 -6.31
CA GLU A 187 -0.70 2.01 -6.91
C GLU A 187 -1.88 2.35 -5.98
N GLY A 188 -2.35 1.40 -5.18
CA GLY A 188 -3.43 1.66 -4.22
C GLY A 188 -3.00 2.60 -3.09
N PHE A 189 -1.70 2.68 -2.75
CA PHE A 189 -1.21 3.69 -1.83
C PHE A 189 -1.25 5.09 -2.43
N GLU A 190 -0.83 5.22 -3.69
CA GLU A 190 -0.92 6.48 -4.45
C GLU A 190 -2.37 6.95 -4.59
N ASP A 191 -3.27 6.05 -4.99
CA ASP A 191 -4.69 6.36 -5.17
C ASP A 191 -5.38 6.71 -3.84
N THR A 192 -5.01 6.04 -2.74
CA THR A 192 -5.53 6.34 -1.39
C THR A 192 -5.11 7.72 -0.93
N LEU A 193 -3.83 8.08 -1.08
CA LEU A 193 -3.34 9.41 -0.73
C LEU A 193 -4.02 10.49 -1.57
N ALA A 194 -4.18 10.27 -2.88
CA ALA A 194 -4.90 11.19 -3.75
C ALA A 194 -6.37 11.37 -3.33
N ALA A 195 -7.03 10.28 -2.95
CA ALA A 195 -8.42 10.29 -2.51
C ALA A 195 -8.61 11.06 -1.19
N ILE A 196 -7.65 10.98 -0.27
CA ILE A 196 -7.61 11.77 0.96
C ILE A 196 -7.37 13.25 0.65
N LEU A 197 -6.32 13.56 -0.13
CA LEU A 197 -5.95 14.94 -0.48
C LEU A 197 -7.11 15.69 -1.17
N ARG A 198 -7.87 15.01 -2.02
CA ARG A 198 -9.05 15.58 -2.71
C ARG A 198 -10.25 15.83 -1.79
N ARG A 199 -10.27 15.25 -0.59
CA ARG A 199 -11.38 15.36 0.37
C ARG A 199 -11.12 16.34 1.49
N VAL A 200 -9.87 16.73 1.72
CA VAL A 200 -9.51 17.76 2.70
C VAL A 200 -9.77 19.13 2.06
N PRO A 201 -10.80 19.92 2.50
CA PRO A 201 -11.24 21.11 1.79
C PRO A 201 -10.14 22.14 1.52
N GLY A 202 -9.33 22.45 2.54
CA GLY A 202 -8.22 23.40 2.41
C GLY A 202 -7.16 22.98 1.38
N ILE A 203 -7.03 21.68 1.09
CA ILE A 203 -6.10 21.16 0.09
C ILE A 203 -6.78 21.11 -1.28
N SER A 204 -8.00 20.59 -1.38
CA SER A 204 -8.73 20.48 -2.65
C SER A 204 -8.99 21.84 -3.29
N ASP A 205 -9.23 22.86 -2.46
CA ASP A 205 -9.53 24.21 -2.92
C ASP A 205 -8.28 24.93 -3.42
N ALA A 206 -7.13 24.66 -2.82
CA ALA A 206 -5.89 25.38 -3.10
C ALA A 206 -4.92 24.64 -4.05
N TYR A 207 -5.06 23.32 -4.23
CA TYR A 207 -4.18 22.52 -5.09
C TYR A 207 -4.94 21.80 -6.20
N THR A 208 -4.31 21.71 -7.36
CA THR A 208 -4.66 20.70 -8.39
C THR A 208 -3.88 19.43 -8.09
N ILE A 209 -4.59 18.31 -7.90
CA ILE A 209 -4.03 17.04 -7.44
C ILE A 209 -3.95 16.06 -8.62
N HIS A 210 -2.73 15.78 -9.06
CA HIS A 210 -2.45 14.83 -10.14
C HIS A 210 -1.98 13.50 -9.57
N THR A 211 -2.57 12.41 -10.06
CA THR A 211 -2.13 11.04 -9.76
C THR A 211 -1.41 10.50 -10.98
N ARG A 212 -0.21 9.95 -10.79
CA ARG A 212 0.54 9.26 -11.85
C ARG A 212 0.65 10.14 -13.11
N ALA A 213 0.92 11.45 -12.93
CA ALA A 213 1.04 12.36 -14.07
C ALA A 213 2.39 12.23 -14.76
N MET A 214 2.37 12.31 -16.09
CA MET A 214 3.59 12.50 -16.85
C MET A 214 4.23 13.82 -16.44
N LEU A 215 5.51 13.80 -16.11
CA LEU A 215 6.24 14.95 -15.57
C LEU A 215 6.13 16.17 -16.49
N HIS A 216 6.26 15.97 -17.80
CA HIS A 216 6.19 17.03 -18.80
C HIS A 216 4.78 17.64 -19.00
N ASN A 217 3.75 17.06 -18.37
CA ASN A 217 2.41 17.65 -18.33
C ASN A 217 2.23 18.56 -17.12
N LEU A 218 3.17 18.59 -16.18
CA LEU A 218 3.14 19.46 -15.02
C LEU A 218 3.74 20.84 -15.37
N PRO A 219 3.22 21.94 -14.80
CA PRO A 219 3.76 23.28 -15.03
C PRO A 219 5.25 23.37 -14.71
N GLY A 220 6.01 24.05 -15.56
CA GLY A 220 7.46 24.24 -15.40
C GLY A 220 8.33 23.05 -15.84
N PHE A 221 7.76 21.98 -16.39
CA PHE A 221 8.53 20.82 -16.86
C PHE A 221 8.45 20.64 -18.38
N HIS A 222 9.56 20.23 -18.98
CA HIS A 222 9.64 19.93 -20.41
C HIS A 222 9.68 18.44 -20.69
N ARG A 223 9.38 18.08 -21.95
CA ARG A 223 9.64 16.73 -22.43
C ARG A 223 11.15 16.48 -22.40
N GLY A 224 11.53 15.35 -21.83
CA GLY A 224 12.90 14.86 -21.90
C GLY A 224 13.30 14.48 -23.33
N PRO A 225 14.56 14.07 -23.54
CA PRO A 225 15.03 13.60 -24.84
C PRO A 225 14.15 12.48 -25.41
N VAL A 226 13.98 12.46 -26.74
CA VAL A 226 13.07 11.52 -27.44
C VAL A 226 13.43 10.05 -27.18
N ASN A 227 14.69 9.75 -26.89
CA ASN A 227 15.18 8.39 -26.66
C ASN A 227 15.08 7.94 -25.19
N GLU A 228 14.57 8.80 -24.30
CA GLU A 228 14.41 8.46 -22.88
C GLU A 228 12.97 8.10 -22.55
N LYS A 229 12.82 7.15 -21.62
CA LYS A 229 11.49 6.75 -21.15
C LYS A 229 10.83 7.95 -20.44
N PRO A 230 9.59 8.34 -20.81
CA PRO A 230 8.87 9.38 -20.10
C PRO A 230 8.78 9.08 -18.61
N ARG A 231 9.06 10.10 -17.79
CA ARG A 231 8.96 10.01 -16.33
C ARG A 231 7.55 10.35 -15.87
N GLN A 232 7.09 9.57 -14.91
CA GLN A 232 5.81 9.71 -14.26
C GLN A 232 6.08 9.99 -12.77
N VAL A 233 5.33 10.91 -12.20
CA VAL A 233 5.39 11.21 -10.77
C VAL A 233 4.21 10.52 -10.10
N ASP A 234 4.45 9.77 -9.01
CA ASP A 234 3.42 9.04 -8.27
C ASP A 234 2.24 9.96 -7.93
N LEU A 235 2.52 11.12 -7.32
CA LEU A 235 1.56 12.19 -7.04
C LEU A 235 2.19 13.57 -7.26
N ALA A 236 1.42 14.54 -7.74
CA ALA A 236 1.84 15.93 -7.80
C ALA A 236 0.74 16.87 -7.30
N LEU A 237 1.13 17.80 -6.43
CA LEU A 237 0.30 18.93 -6.01
C LEU A 237 0.81 20.18 -6.71
N VAL A 238 -0.08 20.84 -7.45
CA VAL A 238 0.21 22.14 -8.08
C VAL A 238 -0.65 23.18 -7.39
N ARG A 239 -0.02 24.11 -6.66
CA ARG A 239 -0.75 25.17 -5.96
C ARG A 239 -1.39 26.10 -6.98
N LYS A 240 -2.69 26.35 -6.86
CA LYS A 240 -3.47 27.10 -7.86
C LYS A 240 -3.05 28.58 -7.92
N SER A 241 -2.66 29.17 -6.80
CA SER A 241 -2.33 30.60 -6.71
C SER A 241 -1.06 31.01 -7.46
N ASP A 242 -0.02 30.17 -7.43
CA ASP A 242 1.31 30.52 -7.97
C ASP A 242 2.00 29.38 -8.73
N GLN A 243 1.28 28.29 -8.99
CA GLN A 243 1.78 27.11 -9.69
C GLN A 243 2.95 26.40 -9.00
N GLN A 244 3.21 26.64 -7.71
CA GLN A 244 4.28 25.92 -6.99
C GLN A 244 3.99 24.41 -6.98
N ARG A 245 5.02 23.60 -7.33
CA ARG A 245 4.90 22.15 -7.47
C ARG A 245 5.46 21.43 -6.26
N THR A 246 4.68 20.48 -5.74
CA THR A 246 5.14 19.47 -4.78
C THR A 246 5.04 18.11 -5.47
N LEU A 247 6.19 17.54 -5.81
CA LEU A 247 6.31 16.20 -6.39
C LEU A 247 6.44 15.20 -5.25
N ILE A 248 5.55 14.22 -5.21
CA ILE A 248 5.47 13.24 -4.14
C ILE A 248 5.85 11.88 -4.72
N THR A 249 6.81 11.22 -4.10
CA THR A 249 7.01 9.78 -4.28
C THR A 249 6.35 9.04 -3.11
N ALA A 250 5.43 8.14 -3.42
CA ALA A 250 4.69 7.36 -2.44
C ALA A 250 5.23 5.93 -2.46
N LYS A 251 5.79 5.48 -1.34
CA LYS A 251 6.38 4.15 -1.22
C LYS A 251 5.96 3.52 0.09
N TRP A 252 5.09 2.51 0.04
CA TRP A 252 4.61 1.82 1.26
C TRP A 252 5.77 1.34 2.14
N SER A 253 6.79 0.77 1.51
CA SER A 253 8.07 0.45 2.16
C SER A 253 9.24 0.92 1.30
N VAL A 254 10.33 1.27 1.95
CA VAL A 254 11.56 1.73 1.34
C VAL A 254 12.55 0.57 1.42
N ARG A 255 13.08 0.12 0.29
CA ARG A 255 14.16 -0.89 0.22
C ARG A 255 15.38 -0.23 -0.42
N ALA A 256 16.55 -0.85 -0.31
CA ALA A 256 17.81 -0.23 -0.78
C ALA A 256 17.75 0.18 -2.27
N ASP A 257 17.18 -0.66 -3.13
CA ASP A 257 16.93 -0.38 -4.55
C ASP A 257 15.99 0.84 -4.75
N ARG A 258 14.96 0.95 -3.91
CA ARG A 258 14.03 2.09 -3.93
C ARG A 258 14.67 3.38 -3.40
N GLU A 259 15.60 3.29 -2.45
CA GLU A 259 16.35 4.45 -1.95
C GLU A 259 17.23 5.06 -3.05
N GLU A 260 17.90 4.23 -3.86
CA GLU A 260 18.70 4.68 -4.99
C GLU A 260 17.87 5.39 -6.04
N GLN A 261 16.65 4.90 -6.28
CA GLN A 261 15.71 5.48 -7.22
C GLN A 261 15.38 6.95 -6.89
N PHE A 262 15.30 7.34 -5.62
CA PHE A 262 14.98 8.73 -5.24
C PHE A 262 15.96 9.75 -5.83
N MET A 263 17.25 9.43 -5.84
CA MET A 263 18.27 10.32 -6.40
C MET A 263 18.20 10.35 -7.93
N SER A 264 17.96 9.21 -8.57
CA SER A 264 17.80 9.14 -10.02
C SER A 264 16.59 9.97 -10.47
N ASP A 265 15.45 9.78 -9.82
CA ASP A 265 14.21 10.49 -10.12
C ASP A 265 14.38 11.99 -9.91
N PHE A 266 14.97 12.42 -8.79
CA PHE A 266 15.25 13.84 -8.55
C PHE A 266 16.13 14.48 -9.62
N ARG A 267 17.22 13.80 -10.04
CA ARG A 267 18.10 14.29 -11.11
C ARG A 267 17.35 14.42 -12.42
N ASP A 268 16.50 13.45 -12.75
CA ASP A 268 15.66 13.52 -13.93
C ASP A 268 14.68 14.68 -13.86
N TYR A 269 14.06 14.91 -12.70
CA TYR A 269 13.14 16.01 -12.48
C TYR A 269 13.83 17.36 -12.61
N ALA A 270 14.96 17.53 -11.93
CA ALA A 270 15.77 18.75 -11.98
C ALA A 270 16.26 19.07 -13.39
N ARG A 271 16.65 18.05 -14.16
CA ARG A 271 17.13 18.21 -15.55
C ARG A 271 16.08 18.76 -16.50
N VAL A 272 14.80 18.42 -16.32
CA VAL A 272 13.71 18.88 -17.19
C VAL A 272 12.88 20.02 -16.58
N ASN A 273 13.26 20.53 -15.41
CA ASN A 273 12.63 21.66 -14.73
C ASN A 273 13.05 22.99 -15.39
N PHE A 274 12.24 23.46 -16.32
CA PHE A 274 12.51 24.66 -17.10
C PHE A 274 12.10 25.91 -16.31
N GLY A 275 13.10 26.76 -16.04
CA GLY A 275 12.96 27.99 -15.26
C GLY A 275 13.84 28.03 -14.02
N GLY A 276 14.42 26.89 -13.60
CA GLY A 276 15.17 26.81 -12.34
C GLY A 276 14.31 27.06 -11.10
N GLU A 277 12.99 27.11 -11.26
CA GLU A 277 12.03 27.35 -10.19
C GLU A 277 12.06 26.18 -9.20
N ALA A 278 12.05 26.50 -7.90
CA ALA A 278 12.08 25.48 -6.87
C ALA A 278 10.79 24.62 -6.90
N PHE A 279 10.96 23.31 -6.90
CA PHE A 279 9.89 22.35 -6.60
C PHE A 279 10.21 21.64 -5.28
N ARG A 280 9.17 21.22 -4.55
CA ARG A 280 9.32 20.38 -3.36
C ARG A 280 9.36 18.91 -3.79
N TYR A 281 10.26 18.12 -3.21
CA TYR A 281 10.30 16.68 -3.43
C TYR A 281 10.04 15.94 -2.13
N VAL A 282 8.92 15.22 -2.05
CA VAL A 282 8.40 14.67 -0.80
C VAL A 282 8.33 13.15 -0.88
N LEU A 283 8.76 12.47 0.18
CA LEU A 283 8.51 11.03 0.36
C LEU A 283 7.34 10.84 1.31
N VAL A 284 6.34 10.05 0.91
CA VAL A 284 5.30 9.53 1.80
C VAL A 284 5.46 8.02 1.93
N THR A 285 5.56 7.51 3.17
CA THR A 285 5.89 6.10 3.41
C THR A 285 5.27 5.50 4.68
N ASN A 286 5.20 4.17 4.75
CA ASN A 286 4.90 3.38 5.94
C ASN A 286 6.09 2.49 6.34
N GLU A 287 7.32 2.94 6.09
CA GLU A 287 8.55 2.19 6.40
C GLU A 287 8.81 2.13 7.92
N PHE A 288 9.16 0.94 8.42
CA PHE A 288 9.45 0.74 9.85
C PHE A 288 10.95 0.68 10.18
N ASP A 289 11.83 0.39 9.22
CA ASP A 289 13.26 0.31 9.48
C ASP A 289 13.84 1.70 9.79
N ALA A 290 14.22 1.89 11.06
CA ALA A 290 14.79 3.15 11.54
C ALA A 290 16.00 3.61 10.71
N ALA A 291 16.85 2.71 10.22
CA ALA A 291 18.00 3.12 9.42
C ALA A 291 17.59 3.61 8.03
N ARG A 292 16.56 3.00 7.42
CA ARG A 292 16.00 3.45 6.14
C ARG A 292 15.32 4.81 6.27
N LEU A 293 14.54 5.01 7.34
CA LEU A 293 13.91 6.30 7.64
C LEU A 293 14.93 7.42 7.88
N VAL A 294 15.96 7.17 8.69
CA VAL A 294 17.05 8.13 8.94
C VAL A 294 17.78 8.46 7.63
N ARG A 295 18.10 7.45 6.81
CA ARG A 295 18.73 7.71 5.50
C ARG A 295 17.85 8.56 4.59
N ALA A 296 16.53 8.33 4.55
CA ALA A 296 15.63 9.20 3.78
C ALA A 296 15.64 10.64 4.31
N CYS A 297 15.67 10.83 5.64
CA CYS A 297 15.72 12.15 6.27
C CYS A 297 17.03 12.89 5.95
N ASP A 298 18.16 12.18 5.98
CA ASP A 298 19.51 12.75 5.87
C ASP A 298 20.05 12.82 4.43
N ARG A 299 19.37 12.18 3.46
CA ARG A 299 19.86 12.11 2.07
C ARG A 299 19.95 13.51 1.48
N ARG A 300 21.10 13.81 0.87
CA ARG A 300 21.40 15.11 0.26
C ARG A 300 21.51 15.02 -1.24
N ALA A 301 21.07 16.09 -1.92
CA ALA A 301 21.44 16.43 -3.28
C ALA A 301 22.33 17.67 -3.19
N GLU A 302 23.61 17.51 -3.53
CA GLU A 302 24.65 18.53 -3.32
C GLU A 302 24.67 18.99 -1.85
N ASN A 303 24.51 20.29 -1.58
CA ASN A 303 24.56 20.86 -0.23
C ASN A 303 23.18 20.96 0.45
N SER A 304 22.11 20.48 -0.19
CA SER A 304 20.74 20.56 0.31
C SER A 304 20.16 19.17 0.60
N LEU A 305 19.08 19.09 1.39
CA LEU A 305 18.34 17.84 1.56
C LEU A 305 17.65 17.47 0.25
N LEU A 306 17.78 16.20 -0.16
CA LEU A 306 17.14 15.67 -1.37
C LEU A 306 15.62 15.76 -1.28
N LEU A 307 15.08 15.30 -0.15
CA LEU A 307 13.64 15.28 0.13
C LEU A 307 13.32 16.49 1.00
N THR A 308 12.48 17.40 0.52
CA THR A 308 11.99 18.56 1.27
C THR A 308 11.27 18.11 2.55
N ASP A 309 10.41 17.09 2.43
CA ASP A 309 9.68 16.50 3.55
C ASP A 309 9.79 14.97 3.47
N VAL A 310 9.92 14.32 4.62
CA VAL A 310 9.72 12.88 4.78
C VAL A 310 8.51 12.68 5.68
N VAL A 311 7.47 12.10 5.12
CA VAL A 311 6.17 11.94 5.75
C VAL A 311 5.95 10.45 6.00
N HIS A 312 5.81 10.07 7.27
CA HIS A 312 5.39 8.74 7.64
C HIS A 312 3.86 8.71 7.81
N VAL A 313 3.19 7.63 7.42
CA VAL A 313 1.73 7.48 7.62
C VAL A 313 1.36 7.80 9.07
N ASN A 314 1.97 7.12 10.04
CA ASN A 314 2.00 7.57 11.43
C ASN A 314 3.31 7.17 12.16
N PRO A 315 4.20 8.12 12.52
CA PRO A 315 5.52 7.84 13.08
C PRO A 315 5.45 7.21 14.49
N ASN A 316 4.29 7.23 15.15
CA ASN A 316 4.10 6.50 16.40
C ASN A 316 4.22 4.97 16.20
N GLY A 317 3.88 4.44 15.02
CA GLY A 317 4.07 3.01 14.70
C GLY A 317 5.53 2.56 14.84
N PRO A 318 6.48 3.15 14.09
CA PRO A 318 7.90 2.90 14.29
C PRO A 318 8.39 3.25 15.70
N LYS A 319 7.85 4.29 16.34
CA LYS A 319 8.25 4.67 17.71
C LYS A 319 7.96 3.56 18.72
N VAL A 320 6.75 2.98 18.70
CA VAL A 320 6.40 1.86 19.59
C VAL A 320 7.13 0.58 19.23
N ALA A 321 7.32 0.31 17.94
CA ALA A 321 8.07 -0.86 17.46
C ALA A 321 9.55 -0.86 17.94
N TYR A 322 10.07 0.30 18.32
CA TYR A 322 11.43 0.46 18.83
C TYR A 322 11.50 0.95 20.29
N ALA A 323 10.39 0.91 21.04
CA ALA A 323 10.35 1.40 22.42
C ALA A 323 11.36 0.66 23.33
N ASP A 324 11.37 -0.67 23.27
CA ASP A 324 12.15 -1.54 24.16
C ASP A 324 13.57 -1.83 23.67
N VAL A 325 14.05 -1.13 22.63
CA VAL A 325 15.41 -1.32 22.13
C VAL A 325 16.39 -0.63 23.06
N SER A 326 17.26 -1.41 23.72
CA SER A 326 18.29 -0.90 24.63
C SER A 326 19.12 0.23 23.98
N PRO A 327 19.38 1.34 24.71
CA PRO A 327 20.15 2.49 24.20
C PRO A 327 21.54 2.11 23.66
N ALA A 328 22.15 1.06 24.22
CA ALA A 328 23.48 0.59 23.84
C ALA A 328 23.53 -0.02 22.42
N SER A 329 22.38 -0.32 21.81
CA SER A 329 22.36 -1.18 20.62
C SER A 329 22.13 -0.47 19.27
N LYS A 330 21.56 0.74 19.14
CA LYS A 330 21.31 1.32 17.79
C LYS A 330 21.20 2.85 17.75
N ASN A 331 22.30 3.54 17.41
CA ASN A 331 22.34 4.99 17.10
C ASN A 331 21.19 5.45 16.18
N LYS A 332 20.79 4.60 15.22
CA LYS A 332 19.72 4.94 14.26
C LYS A 332 18.32 5.08 14.86
N CYS A 333 18.04 4.43 15.99
CA CYS A 333 16.74 4.59 16.65
C CYS A 333 16.65 5.96 17.35
N VAL A 334 17.77 6.40 17.93
CA VAL A 334 17.90 7.74 18.53
C VAL A 334 17.82 8.80 17.44
N ASP A 335 18.55 8.62 16.33
CA ASP A 335 18.47 9.53 15.18
C ASP A 335 17.03 9.64 14.64
N MET A 336 16.32 8.52 14.48
CA MET A 336 14.93 8.49 14.02
C MET A 336 14.01 9.28 14.96
N ARG A 337 14.11 9.07 16.28
CA ARG A 337 13.32 9.81 17.28
C ARG A 337 13.61 11.31 17.22
N ARG A 338 14.87 11.70 17.08
CA ARG A 338 15.27 13.10 16.87
C ARG A 338 14.67 13.69 15.59
N HIS A 339 14.61 12.94 14.50
CA HIS A 339 13.94 13.39 13.27
C HIS A 339 12.42 13.54 13.44
N ILE A 340 11.77 12.70 14.25
CA ILE A 340 10.35 12.86 14.59
C ILE A 340 10.16 14.14 15.43
N GLU A 341 10.96 14.33 16.47
CA GLU A 341 10.88 15.49 17.38
C GLU A 341 11.15 16.83 16.66
N SER A 342 12.11 16.83 15.74
CA SER A 342 12.44 18.00 14.90
C SER A 342 11.49 18.20 13.71
N ARG A 343 10.46 17.35 13.55
CA ARG A 343 9.54 17.33 12.39
C ARG A 343 10.22 17.12 11.03
N ARG A 344 11.47 16.64 11.02
CA ARG A 344 12.14 16.20 9.77
C ARG A 344 11.47 14.94 9.19
N LEU A 345 11.01 14.07 10.09
CA LEU A 345 10.11 12.95 9.82
C LEU A 345 8.75 13.28 10.43
N SER A 346 7.84 13.87 9.65
CA SER A 346 6.52 14.26 10.15
C SER A 346 5.49 13.14 9.96
N SER A 347 4.38 13.23 10.68
CA SER A 347 3.21 12.40 10.42
C SER A 347 2.41 12.91 9.22
N LEU A 348 1.51 12.07 8.69
CA LEU A 348 0.64 12.45 7.59
C LEU A 348 -0.30 13.58 8.00
N ASP A 349 -0.89 13.52 9.19
CA ASP A 349 -1.75 14.56 9.74
C ASP A 349 -1.02 15.90 9.88
N ASP A 350 0.18 15.92 10.48
CA ASP A 350 1.01 17.14 10.59
C ASP A 350 1.33 17.74 9.22
N TRP A 351 1.63 16.90 8.23
CA TRP A 351 1.93 17.38 6.87
C TRP A 351 0.70 17.96 6.17
N LEU A 352 -0.45 17.30 6.28
CA LEU A 352 -1.70 17.80 5.70
C LEU A 352 -2.14 19.12 6.36
N GLN A 353 -1.99 19.26 7.68
CA GLN A 353 -2.27 20.52 8.38
C GLN A 353 -1.38 21.67 7.89
N ARG A 354 -0.08 21.39 7.64
CA ARG A 354 0.83 22.39 7.04
C ARG A 354 0.39 22.78 5.63
N LEU A 355 -0.01 21.82 4.80
CA LEU A 355 -0.53 22.13 3.47
C LEU A 355 -1.77 23.03 3.54
N VAL A 356 -2.70 22.77 4.46
CA VAL A 356 -3.87 23.64 4.70
C VAL A 356 -3.48 25.04 5.15
N SER A 357 -2.39 25.16 5.92
CA SER A 357 -1.90 26.44 6.48
C SER A 357 -1.00 27.22 5.52
N ASP A 358 -0.44 26.59 4.48
CA ASP A 358 0.45 27.21 3.47
C ASP A 358 -0.34 28.04 2.41
N HIS A 359 -1.55 28.51 2.76
CA HIS A 359 -2.52 29.21 1.90
C HIS A 359 -2.91 30.59 2.41
#